data_AF-A0A1M4WPL8-F1
#
_entry.id   AF-A0A1M4WPL8-F1
#
_cell.length_a   1.000
_cell.length_b   1.000
_cell.length_c   1.000
_cell.angle_alpha   90.00
_cell.angle_beta   90.00
_cell.angle_gamma   90.00
#
_symmetry.space_group_name_H-M   'P 1'
#
loop_
_entity.id
_entity.type
_entity.pdbx_description
1 polymer ?
#
loop_
_entity_poly.entity_id
_entity_poly.type
_entity_poly.pdbx_seq_one_letter_code
_entity_poly.pdbx_strand_id
1 'polypeptide(L)'
;MFKEKILTTLNDRYYFLKNYLSDNLPRIFYRTAFNKKISRAEYIQHYELSSEYIDEIVDFWEPYETINLLWHKAFSAISGIQDPRYIPEDIFYKNIEPTLNRYDLAPAYVDKNMTDKLFYAFKRPQTLLRNMNGLYYNADYQPIHLEEALDFIKSYVQEHKVILKPSIDSGAGKNVKILDFRGRNPSVILKKVTKLFKDYDQDFIVQIFLYQHDSFSQMHEESLNTIRLISLRLNGKIHILSRVVRMGNNGSYTDNAKSGSITCGFDEKGYLNPYAVNHWNYEIYKKLYDCFAI
;
A
#
# COMPACT_ATOMS: atom_id res chain seq x y z
N MET A 1 -19.32 16.69 -6.82
CA MET A 1 -20.39 17.48 -7.48
C MET A 1 -21.40 16.64 -8.29
N PHE A 2 -21.07 16.02 -9.44
CA PHE A 2 -22.08 15.27 -10.24
C PHE A 2 -22.53 13.95 -9.59
N LYS A 3 -21.57 13.19 -9.04
CA LYS A 3 -21.82 11.93 -8.30
C LYS A 3 -22.71 12.12 -7.06
N GLU A 4 -22.47 13.19 -6.30
CA GLU A 4 -23.28 13.52 -5.10
C GLU A 4 -24.73 13.88 -5.44
N LYS A 5 -24.95 14.58 -6.57
CA LYS A 5 -26.30 14.94 -7.05
C LYS A 5 -27.13 13.73 -7.50
N ILE A 6 -26.49 12.71 -8.08
CA ILE A 6 -27.16 11.46 -8.49
C ILE A 6 -27.46 10.57 -7.28
N LEU A 7 -26.54 10.48 -6.32
CA LEU A 7 -26.73 9.64 -5.12
C LEU A 7 -27.80 10.20 -4.17
N THR A 8 -28.00 11.52 -4.12
CA THR A 8 -29.06 12.15 -3.31
C THR A 8 -30.46 12.03 -3.91
N THR A 9 -30.58 11.78 -5.22
CA THR A 9 -31.88 11.66 -5.91
C THR A 9 -32.46 10.24 -5.91
N LEU A 10 -31.72 9.25 -5.39
CA LEU A 10 -32.07 7.82 -5.44
C LEU A 10 -32.23 7.19 -4.04
N ASN A 11 -32.96 7.87 -3.16
CA ASN A 11 -33.40 7.29 -1.89
C ASN A 11 -34.61 6.38 -2.13
N ASP A 12 -34.37 5.11 -2.45
CA ASP A 12 -35.37 4.09 -2.16
C ASP A 12 -35.48 3.88 -0.64
N ARG A 13 -36.62 3.38 -0.15
CA ARG A 13 -36.90 3.23 1.30
C ARG A 13 -35.91 2.33 2.05
N TYR A 14 -35.04 1.61 1.34
CA TYR A 14 -34.10 0.64 1.91
C TYR A 14 -32.62 0.99 1.65
N TYR A 15 -32.33 2.17 1.09
CA TYR A 15 -30.98 2.57 0.66
C TYR A 15 -30.33 1.60 -0.35
N PHE A 16 -31.09 0.71 -0.99
CA PHE A 16 -30.56 -0.34 -1.87
C PHE A 16 -29.93 0.27 -3.12
N LEU A 17 -30.65 1.13 -3.85
CA LEU A 17 -30.12 1.82 -5.02
C LEU A 17 -28.94 2.75 -4.69
N LYS A 18 -29.00 3.44 -3.55
CA LYS A 18 -27.91 4.33 -3.09
C LYS A 18 -26.65 3.54 -2.73
N ASN A 19 -26.77 2.42 -2.04
CA ASN A 19 -25.64 1.54 -1.71
C ASN A 19 -25.12 0.82 -2.95
N TYR A 20 -26.02 0.27 -3.78
CA TYR A 20 -25.68 -0.37 -5.06
C TYR A 20 -24.90 0.59 -5.97
N LEU A 21 -25.33 1.84 -6.12
CA LEU A 21 -24.62 2.82 -6.94
C LEU A 21 -23.35 3.34 -6.26
N SER A 22 -23.35 3.52 -4.94
CA SER A 22 -22.14 3.84 -4.17
C SER A 22 -21.05 2.77 -4.37
N ASP A 23 -21.44 1.50 -4.41
CA ASP A 23 -20.53 0.35 -4.49
C ASP A 23 -20.16 0.00 -5.93
N ASN A 24 -21.05 0.20 -6.91
CA ASN A 24 -20.85 -0.21 -8.31
C ASN A 24 -20.44 0.92 -9.26
N LEU A 25 -20.83 2.18 -9.04
CA LEU A 25 -20.35 3.29 -9.87
C LEU A 25 -18.82 3.40 -9.84
N PRO A 26 -18.13 3.34 -8.67
CA PRO A 26 -16.68 3.32 -8.65
C PRO A 26 -16.12 2.19 -9.51
N ARG A 27 -16.71 0.98 -9.48
CA ARG A 27 -16.24 -0.19 -10.24
C ARG A 27 -16.35 0.01 -11.75
N ILE A 28 -17.43 0.62 -12.24
CA ILE A 28 -17.60 0.95 -13.66
C ILE A 28 -16.61 2.04 -14.10
N PHE A 29 -16.42 3.06 -13.27
CA PHE A 29 -15.41 4.11 -13.53
C PHE A 29 -13.98 3.55 -13.48
N TYR A 30 -13.68 2.62 -12.56
CA TYR A 30 -12.40 1.93 -12.49
C TYR A 30 -12.14 1.11 -13.74
N ARG A 31 -13.08 0.25 -14.16
CA ARG A 31 -12.99 -0.53 -15.41
C ARG A 31 -12.67 0.37 -16.60
N THR A 32 -13.39 1.48 -16.73
CA THR A 32 -13.21 2.42 -17.84
C THR A 32 -11.87 3.13 -17.77
N ALA A 33 -11.45 3.58 -16.58
CA ALA A 33 -10.19 4.30 -16.38
C ALA A 33 -8.97 3.41 -16.62
N PHE A 34 -8.97 2.18 -16.10
CA PHE A 34 -7.86 1.25 -16.27
C PHE A 34 -7.76 0.74 -17.71
N ASN A 35 -8.88 0.34 -18.33
CA ASN A 35 -8.88 -0.09 -19.73
C ASN A 35 -8.39 1.05 -20.64
N LYS A 36 -8.80 2.30 -20.39
CA LYS A 36 -8.31 3.46 -21.14
C LYS A 36 -6.82 3.75 -20.92
N LYS A 37 -6.29 3.46 -19.73
CA LYS A 37 -4.85 3.62 -19.44
C LYS A 37 -4.04 2.59 -20.21
N ILE A 38 -4.43 1.32 -20.13
CA ILE A 38 -3.74 0.22 -20.82
C ILE A 38 -3.86 0.36 -22.33
N SER A 39 -5.03 0.72 -22.86
CA SER A 39 -5.25 0.89 -24.31
C SER A 39 -4.33 1.94 -24.95
N ARG A 40 -3.69 2.79 -24.15
CA ARG A 40 -2.77 3.85 -24.59
C ARG A 40 -1.29 3.49 -24.40
N ALA A 41 -0.99 2.34 -23.78
CA ALA A 41 0.39 1.93 -23.57
C ALA A 41 1.06 1.53 -24.89
N GLU A 42 2.30 1.93 -25.11
CA GLU A 42 3.02 1.70 -26.37
C GLU A 42 3.28 0.20 -26.61
N TYR A 43 3.65 -0.54 -25.56
CA TYR A 43 3.97 -1.97 -25.66
C TYR A 43 2.80 -2.84 -26.12
N ILE A 44 1.55 -2.41 -25.93
CA ILE A 44 0.39 -3.15 -26.45
C ILE A 44 0.12 -2.86 -27.93
N GLN A 45 0.56 -1.73 -28.47
CA GLN A 45 0.25 -1.35 -29.85
C GLN A 45 1.00 -2.21 -30.86
N HIS A 46 2.11 -2.81 -30.44
CA HIS A 46 2.98 -3.64 -31.27
C HIS A 46 2.79 -5.15 -31.06
N TYR A 47 1.87 -5.55 -30.18
CA TYR A 47 1.64 -6.95 -29.86
C TYR A 47 0.26 -7.39 -30.36
N GLU A 48 0.20 -8.39 -31.24
CA GLU A 48 -1.07 -8.94 -31.70
C GLU A 48 -1.33 -10.33 -31.12
N LEU A 49 -2.58 -10.58 -30.75
CA LEU A 49 -3.03 -11.89 -30.30
C LEU A 49 -3.30 -12.74 -31.54
N SER A 50 -2.83 -13.99 -31.56
CA SER A 50 -3.20 -14.95 -32.59
C SER A 50 -4.65 -15.39 -32.41
N SER A 51 -5.30 -15.80 -33.50
CA SER A 51 -6.68 -16.31 -33.45
C SER A 51 -6.82 -17.49 -32.50
N GLU A 52 -5.85 -18.41 -32.52
CA GLU A 52 -5.84 -19.60 -31.66
C GLU A 52 -5.80 -19.21 -30.17
N TYR A 53 -4.98 -18.21 -29.80
CA TYR A 53 -4.91 -17.77 -28.42
C TYR A 53 -6.16 -16.99 -28.00
N ILE A 54 -6.79 -16.24 -28.90
CA ILE A 54 -8.08 -15.60 -28.64
C ILE A 54 -9.14 -16.66 -28.30
N ASP A 55 -9.20 -17.75 -29.08
CA ASP A 55 -10.15 -18.84 -28.84
C ASP A 55 -9.88 -19.51 -27.48
N GLU A 56 -8.62 -19.82 -27.15
CA GLU A 56 -8.25 -20.36 -25.82
C GLU A 56 -8.68 -19.45 -24.66
N ILE A 57 -8.49 -18.14 -24.83
CA ILE A 57 -8.88 -17.14 -23.84
C ILE A 57 -10.41 -17.12 -23.67
N VAL A 58 -11.16 -17.12 -24.77
CA VAL A 58 -12.64 -17.11 -24.73
C VAL A 58 -13.16 -18.38 -24.09
N ASP A 59 -12.68 -19.55 -24.51
CA ASP A 59 -13.12 -20.85 -23.98
C ASP A 59 -12.87 -20.98 -22.48
N PHE A 60 -11.72 -20.50 -21.99
CA PHE A 60 -11.42 -20.54 -20.57
C PHE A 60 -12.35 -19.65 -19.75
N TRP A 61 -12.70 -18.45 -20.25
CA TRP A 61 -13.45 -17.45 -19.49
C TRP A 61 -14.97 -17.50 -19.68
N GLU A 62 -15.46 -18.14 -20.75
CA GLU A 62 -16.88 -18.27 -21.07
C GLU A 62 -17.74 -18.69 -19.85
N PRO A 63 -17.33 -19.67 -19.00
CA PRO A 63 -18.15 -20.07 -17.86
C PRO A 63 -18.24 -19.04 -16.74
N TYR A 64 -17.37 -18.02 -16.73
CA TYR A 64 -17.20 -17.09 -15.62
C TYR A 64 -17.69 -15.66 -15.93
N GLU A 65 -17.21 -15.06 -17.02
CA GLU A 65 -17.57 -13.69 -17.41
C GLU A 65 -17.15 -13.40 -18.86
N THR A 66 -17.87 -12.48 -19.52
CA THR A 66 -17.41 -11.93 -20.79
C THR A 66 -16.18 -11.04 -20.59
N ILE A 67 -15.08 -11.42 -21.22
CA ILE A 67 -13.78 -10.78 -21.05
C ILE A 67 -13.45 -9.74 -22.12
N ASN A 68 -12.59 -8.79 -21.74
CA ASN A 68 -11.93 -7.89 -22.66
C ASN A 68 -10.47 -8.33 -22.84
N LEU A 69 -10.12 -8.72 -24.07
CA LEU A 69 -8.79 -9.25 -24.44
C LEU A 69 -7.64 -8.25 -24.25
N LEU A 70 -7.94 -6.98 -23.98
CA LEU A 70 -6.95 -5.93 -23.76
C LEU A 70 -5.94 -6.31 -22.65
N TRP A 71 -6.39 -6.96 -21.59
CA TRP A 71 -5.52 -7.37 -20.49
C TRP A 71 -4.62 -8.53 -20.86
N HIS A 72 -5.15 -9.56 -21.55
CA HIS A 72 -4.34 -10.65 -22.09
C HIS A 72 -3.30 -10.15 -23.08
N LYS A 73 -3.67 -9.20 -23.96
CA LYS A 73 -2.73 -8.49 -24.85
C LYS A 73 -1.64 -7.78 -24.05
N ALA A 74 -2.00 -7.03 -23.00
CA ALA A 74 -1.03 -6.34 -22.15
C ALA A 74 -0.08 -7.28 -21.41
N PHE A 75 -0.60 -8.31 -20.74
CA PHE A 75 0.22 -9.25 -19.99
C PHE A 75 1.13 -10.06 -20.91
N SER A 76 0.64 -10.48 -22.07
CA SER A 76 1.45 -11.24 -23.03
C SER A 76 2.52 -10.36 -23.68
N ALA A 77 2.22 -9.10 -23.97
CA ALA A 77 3.21 -8.13 -24.47
C ALA A 77 4.34 -7.86 -23.45
N ILE A 78 4.00 -7.78 -22.15
CA ILE A 78 4.98 -7.50 -21.09
C ILE A 78 5.80 -8.75 -20.75
N SER A 79 5.15 -9.90 -20.62
CA SER A 79 5.78 -11.13 -20.10
C SER A 79 6.39 -12.01 -21.20
N GLY A 80 5.94 -11.86 -22.45
CA GLY A 80 6.23 -12.80 -23.53
C GLY A 80 5.51 -14.15 -23.40
N ILE A 81 4.61 -14.31 -22.43
CA ILE A 81 3.90 -15.55 -22.14
C ILE A 81 2.44 -15.38 -22.55
N GLN A 82 1.91 -16.34 -23.31
CA GLN A 82 0.49 -16.46 -23.60
C GLN A 82 -0.12 -17.45 -22.60
N ASP A 83 -1.03 -16.97 -21.76
CA ASP A 83 -1.75 -17.78 -20.77
C ASP A 83 -3.21 -17.32 -20.68
N PRO A 84 -4.19 -18.16 -21.08
CA PRO A 84 -5.59 -17.76 -21.07
C PRO A 84 -6.10 -17.47 -19.64
N ARG A 85 -5.40 -17.97 -18.61
CA ARG A 85 -5.77 -17.82 -17.19
C ARG A 85 -5.40 -16.47 -16.60
N TYR A 86 -4.75 -15.57 -17.36
CA TYR A 86 -4.50 -14.22 -16.86
C TYR A 86 -5.80 -13.55 -16.44
N ILE A 87 -5.80 -13.01 -15.22
CA ILE A 87 -6.96 -12.36 -14.63
C ILE A 87 -6.94 -10.88 -15.04
N PRO A 88 -7.92 -10.41 -15.83
CA PRO A 88 -8.06 -9.00 -16.14
C PRO A 88 -8.20 -8.15 -14.87
N GLU A 89 -7.49 -7.03 -14.76
CA GLU A 89 -7.56 -6.18 -13.56
C GLU A 89 -8.99 -5.68 -13.30
N ASP A 90 -9.75 -5.39 -14.36
CA ASP A 90 -11.15 -4.96 -14.21
C ASP A 90 -12.02 -6.05 -13.58
N ILE A 91 -11.82 -7.32 -13.93
CA ILE A 91 -12.48 -8.46 -13.28
C ILE A 91 -11.98 -8.62 -11.84
N PHE A 92 -10.67 -8.51 -11.61
CA PHE A 92 -10.10 -8.64 -10.27
C PHE A 92 -10.70 -7.63 -9.28
N TYR A 93 -10.61 -6.33 -9.58
CA TYR A 93 -11.07 -5.27 -8.68
C TYR A 93 -12.60 -5.20 -8.57
N LYS A 94 -13.34 -5.60 -9.62
CA LYS A 94 -14.80 -5.55 -9.62
C LYS A 94 -15.43 -6.74 -8.89
N ASN A 95 -14.89 -7.94 -9.09
CA ASN A 95 -15.53 -9.19 -8.69
C ASN A 95 -14.70 -9.96 -7.66
N ILE A 96 -13.44 -10.26 -7.95
CA ILE A 96 -12.64 -11.18 -7.14
C ILE A 96 -12.28 -10.55 -5.79
N GLU A 97 -11.65 -9.37 -5.80
CA GLU A 97 -11.18 -8.70 -4.59
C GLU A 97 -12.33 -8.42 -3.58
N PRO A 98 -13.51 -7.92 -4.01
CA PRO A 98 -14.64 -7.72 -3.10
C PRO A 98 -15.33 -9.00 -2.62
N THR A 99 -15.21 -10.10 -3.36
CA THR A 99 -15.74 -11.40 -2.92
C THR A 99 -14.86 -12.00 -1.83
N LEU A 100 -13.55 -11.79 -1.92
CA LEU A 100 -12.57 -12.35 -0.99
C LEU A 100 -12.35 -11.48 0.25
N ASN A 101 -12.69 -10.19 0.20
CA ASN A 101 -12.42 -9.24 1.26
C ASN A 101 -13.69 -8.53 1.76
N ARG A 102 -13.89 -8.52 3.08
CA ARG A 102 -14.97 -7.79 3.74
C ARG A 102 -14.63 -6.31 3.87
N TYR A 103 -14.86 -5.55 2.80
CA TYR A 103 -14.55 -4.12 2.75
C TYR A 103 -15.31 -3.28 3.75
N ASP A 104 -16.50 -3.71 4.16
CA ASP A 104 -17.27 -3.07 5.23
C ASP A 104 -16.51 -3.03 6.57
N LEU A 105 -15.60 -4.00 6.80
CA LEU A 105 -14.76 -4.04 7.99
C LEU A 105 -13.42 -3.33 7.79
N ALA A 106 -13.02 -3.01 6.56
CA ALA A 106 -11.72 -2.43 6.25
C ALA A 106 -11.42 -1.12 7.04
N PRO A 107 -12.37 -0.18 7.23
CA PRO A 107 -12.13 1.03 8.01
C PRO A 107 -11.62 0.78 9.43
N ALA A 108 -12.07 -0.30 10.08
CA ALA A 108 -11.62 -0.65 11.43
C ALA A 108 -10.18 -1.20 11.46
N TYR A 109 -9.72 -1.80 10.37
CA TYR A 109 -8.38 -2.39 10.26
C TYR A 109 -7.30 -1.43 9.76
N VAL A 110 -7.68 -0.34 9.07
CA VAL A 110 -6.73 0.62 8.50
C VAL A 110 -6.21 1.66 9.48
N ASP A 111 -6.89 1.86 10.62
CA ASP A 111 -6.46 2.81 11.63
C ASP A 111 -5.21 2.30 12.36
N LYS A 112 -4.07 2.97 12.10
CA LYS A 112 -2.79 2.62 12.72
C LYS A 112 -2.81 2.76 14.24
N ASN A 113 -3.70 3.57 14.82
CA ASN A 113 -3.85 3.68 16.26
C ASN A 113 -4.39 2.38 16.88
N MET A 114 -5.04 1.51 16.11
CA MET A 114 -5.57 0.22 16.59
C MET A 114 -4.57 -0.94 16.46
N THR A 115 -3.44 -0.73 15.79
CA THR A 115 -2.45 -1.78 15.48
C THR A 115 -2.00 -2.55 16.73
N ASP A 116 -1.76 -1.86 17.85
CA ASP A 116 -1.27 -2.49 19.07
C ASP A 116 -2.29 -3.40 19.74
N LYS A 117 -3.59 -3.14 19.56
CA LYS A 117 -4.68 -4.02 20.00
C LYS A 117 -4.93 -5.18 19.05
N LEU A 118 -4.93 -4.90 17.73
CA LEU A 118 -5.24 -5.89 16.71
C LEU A 118 -4.12 -6.90 16.48
N PHE A 119 -2.87 -6.47 16.62
CA PHE A 119 -1.68 -7.27 16.30
C PHE A 119 -0.74 -7.40 17.51
N TYR A 120 -1.31 -7.48 18.72
CA TYR A 120 -0.56 -7.56 19.97
C TYR A 120 0.44 -8.74 20.02
N ALA A 121 0.15 -9.82 19.31
CA ALA A 121 0.98 -11.02 19.23
C ALA A 121 2.19 -10.90 18.28
N PHE A 122 2.28 -9.82 17.49
CA PHE A 122 3.33 -9.64 16.49
C PHE A 122 4.24 -8.46 16.80
N LYS A 123 5.49 -8.54 16.34
CA LYS A 123 6.42 -7.41 16.39
C LYS A 123 5.89 -6.27 15.53
N ARG A 124 5.99 -5.06 16.07
CA ARG A 124 5.49 -3.82 15.46
C ARG A 124 6.32 -2.64 15.96
N PRO A 125 6.37 -1.52 15.23
CA PRO A 125 6.99 -0.31 15.76
C PRO A 125 6.28 0.10 17.05
N GLN A 126 7.04 0.35 18.11
CA GLN A 126 6.48 0.83 19.36
C GLN A 126 5.80 2.19 19.15
N THR A 127 4.56 2.28 19.59
CA THR A 127 3.80 3.53 19.60
C THR A 127 4.13 4.32 20.84
N LEU A 128 4.45 5.60 20.66
CA LEU A 128 4.81 6.53 21.72
C LEU A 128 3.59 7.36 22.15
N LEU A 129 2.81 7.82 21.17
CA LEU A 129 1.65 8.69 21.36
C LEU A 129 0.62 8.42 20.27
N ARG A 130 -0.65 8.52 20.62
CA ARG A 130 -1.77 8.48 19.68
C ARG A 130 -2.60 9.74 19.84
N ASN A 131 -3.11 10.24 18.72
CA ASN A 131 -4.26 11.12 18.70
C ASN A 131 -5.39 10.39 17.97
N MET A 132 -6.51 10.18 18.65
CA MET A 132 -7.68 9.48 18.13
C MET A 132 -8.88 10.40 18.29
N ASN A 133 -9.45 10.87 17.19
CA ASN A 133 -10.58 11.82 17.19
C ASN A 133 -10.31 13.06 18.08
N GLY A 134 -9.10 13.62 17.97
CA GLY A 134 -8.67 14.82 18.70
C GLY A 134 -8.19 14.58 20.14
N LEU A 135 -8.40 13.38 20.70
CA LEU A 135 -7.99 13.04 22.06
C LEU A 135 -6.61 12.37 22.07
N TYR A 136 -5.78 12.70 23.07
CA TYR A 136 -4.42 12.19 23.20
C TYR A 136 -4.37 10.98 24.12
N TYR A 137 -3.57 9.98 23.71
CA TYR A 137 -3.35 8.77 24.48
C TYR A 137 -1.87 8.39 24.47
N ASN A 138 -1.38 7.91 25.60
CA ASN A 138 -0.03 7.34 25.70
C ASN A 138 0.06 5.96 25.01
N ALA A 139 1.23 5.33 25.09
CA ALA A 139 1.52 4.00 24.52
C ALA A 139 0.52 2.91 24.94
N ASP A 140 -0.04 2.99 26.16
CA ASP A 140 -0.94 2.01 26.77
C ASP A 140 -2.43 2.35 26.61
N TYR A 141 -2.77 3.27 25.71
CA TYR A 141 -4.14 3.78 25.51
C TYR A 141 -4.73 4.49 26.74
N GLN A 142 -3.90 4.96 27.67
CA GLN A 142 -4.38 5.82 28.74
C GLN A 142 -4.54 7.25 28.21
N PRO A 143 -5.68 7.91 28.45
CA PRO A 143 -5.87 9.29 28.04
C PRO A 143 -4.90 10.20 28.78
N ILE A 144 -4.33 11.17 28.05
CA ILE A 144 -3.44 12.20 28.59
C ILE A 144 -3.82 13.56 28.02
N HIS A 145 -3.40 14.64 28.67
CA HIS A 145 -3.61 15.99 28.14
C HIS A 145 -2.58 16.34 27.04
N LEU A 146 -2.90 17.36 26.23
CA LEU A 146 -2.02 17.83 25.17
C LEU A 146 -0.65 18.27 25.72
N GLU A 147 -0.65 18.94 26.88
CA GLU A 147 0.55 19.43 27.55
C GLU A 147 1.49 18.27 27.89
N GLU A 148 0.95 17.20 28.47
CA GLU A 148 1.68 15.97 28.78
C GLU A 148 2.24 15.30 27.52
N ALA A 149 1.42 15.23 26.46
CA ALA A 149 1.84 14.68 25.18
C ALA A 149 3.00 15.47 24.55
N LEU A 150 2.91 16.81 24.58
CA LEU A 150 3.95 17.71 24.08
C LEU A 150 5.24 17.59 24.89
N ASP A 151 5.14 17.56 26.21
CA ASP A 151 6.30 17.45 27.10
C ASP A 151 7.01 16.11 26.94
N PHE A 152 6.25 15.01 26.81
CA PHE A 152 6.80 13.70 26.54
C PHE A 152 7.54 13.64 25.20
N ILE A 153 6.89 14.05 24.10
CA ILE A 153 7.52 14.01 22.78
C ILE A 153 8.71 14.95 22.70
N LYS A 154 8.59 16.18 23.22
CA LYS A 154 9.70 17.15 23.32
C LYS A 154 10.92 16.52 24.00
N SER A 155 10.70 15.80 25.10
CA SER A 155 11.77 15.15 25.84
C SER A 155 12.38 14.00 25.04
N TYR A 156 11.54 13.10 24.51
CA TYR A 156 11.97 11.90 23.78
C TYR A 156 12.80 12.23 22.53
N VAL A 157 12.40 13.24 21.75
CA VAL A 157 13.07 13.59 20.49
C VAL A 157 14.41 14.31 20.64
N GLN A 158 14.82 14.64 21.87
CA GLN A 158 16.17 15.17 22.14
C GLN A 158 17.25 14.11 21.98
N GLU A 159 16.91 12.84 22.16
CA GLU A 159 17.84 11.72 22.08
C GLU A 159 17.52 10.77 20.93
N HIS A 160 16.27 10.75 20.46
CA HIS A 160 15.78 9.76 19.51
C HIS A 160 15.10 10.40 18.29
N LYS A 161 15.15 9.69 17.15
CA LYS A 161 14.27 9.97 16.02
C LYS A 161 12.89 9.36 16.27
N VAL A 162 11.84 10.01 15.75
CA VAL A 162 10.47 9.45 15.75
C VAL A 162 9.79 9.64 14.40
N ILE A 163 8.76 8.84 14.15
CA ILE A 163 7.87 8.96 12.99
C ILE A 163 6.53 9.54 13.44
N LEU A 164 6.14 10.67 12.84
CA LEU A 164 4.79 11.23 12.94
C LEU A 164 4.06 11.00 11.61
N LYS A 165 2.85 10.40 11.65
CA LYS A 165 2.08 10.09 10.44
C LYS A 165 0.57 10.06 10.72
N PRO A 166 -0.29 10.23 9.69
CA PRO A 166 -1.71 10.04 9.84
C PRO A 166 -2.00 8.58 10.17
N SER A 167 -2.89 8.38 11.13
CA SER A 167 -3.32 7.06 11.57
C SER A 167 -4.28 6.43 10.56
N ILE A 168 -5.24 7.21 10.07
CA ILE A 168 -6.24 6.82 9.07
C ILE A 168 -5.81 7.24 7.66
N ASP A 169 -6.07 6.33 6.70
CA ASP A 169 -6.12 6.55 5.25
C ASP A 169 -5.04 7.46 4.63
N SER A 170 -3.77 7.07 4.84
CA SER A 170 -2.61 7.68 4.19
C SER A 170 -1.80 6.63 3.43
N GLY A 171 -2.26 6.28 2.23
CA GLY A 171 -1.48 5.49 1.27
C GLY A 171 -0.22 6.23 0.79
N ALA A 172 0.78 5.47 0.34
CA ALA A 172 1.99 5.97 -0.33
C ALA A 172 2.88 6.95 0.48
N GLY A 173 2.86 6.87 1.81
CA GLY A 173 3.74 7.68 2.67
C GLY A 173 3.34 9.16 2.76
N LYS A 174 2.14 9.52 2.32
CA LYS A 174 1.64 10.90 2.39
C LYS A 174 1.61 11.40 3.84
N ASN A 175 2.18 12.58 4.07
CA ASN A 175 2.28 13.20 5.40
C ASN A 175 2.99 12.32 6.44
N VAL A 176 3.93 11.46 6.04
CA VAL A 176 4.86 10.86 7.00
C VAL A 176 6.02 11.84 7.24
N LYS A 177 6.33 12.11 8.50
CA LYS A 177 7.43 13.00 8.91
C LYS A 177 8.37 12.26 9.84
N ILE A 178 9.66 12.31 9.51
CA ILE A 178 10.73 11.94 10.44
C ILE A 178 11.03 13.17 11.27
N LEU A 179 10.94 13.05 12.59
CA LEU A 179 11.30 14.10 13.52
C LEU A 179 12.66 13.74 14.12
N ASP A 180 13.66 14.56 13.84
CA ASP A 180 15.00 14.48 14.41
C ASP A 180 15.37 15.84 14.98
N PHE A 181 15.30 15.96 16.29
CA PHE A 181 15.57 17.20 17.03
C PHE A 181 16.78 17.06 17.96
N ARG A 182 17.61 16.04 17.77
CA ARG A 182 18.78 15.81 18.60
C ARG A 182 19.71 17.02 18.54
N GLY A 183 20.19 17.44 19.71
CA GLY A 183 21.02 18.65 19.87
C GLY A 183 20.30 19.99 19.63
N ARG A 184 18.97 20.02 19.49
CA ARG A 184 18.19 21.26 19.37
C ARG A 184 17.70 21.76 20.72
N ASN A 185 17.53 23.08 20.85
CA ASN A 185 17.01 23.70 22.08
C ASN A 185 15.56 23.25 22.37
N PRO A 186 15.21 22.84 23.61
CA PRO A 186 13.87 22.38 23.97
C PRO A 186 12.72 23.31 23.59
N SER A 187 12.91 24.63 23.67
CA SER A 187 11.88 25.61 23.31
C SER A 187 11.57 25.60 21.81
N VAL A 188 12.58 25.37 20.96
CA VAL A 188 12.43 25.23 19.50
C VAL A 188 11.70 23.93 19.18
N ILE A 189 12.03 22.85 19.88
CA ILE A 189 11.36 21.55 19.74
C ILE A 189 9.89 21.70 20.07
N LEU A 190 9.55 22.25 21.23
CA LEU A 190 8.18 22.46 21.68
C LEU A 190 7.38 23.23 20.64
N LYS A 191 7.88 24.41 20.20
CA LYS A 191 7.21 25.23 19.18
C LYS A 191 6.94 24.45 17.89
N LYS A 192 7.89 23.61 17.45
CA LYS A 192 7.73 22.80 16.22
C LYS A 192 6.75 21.65 16.40
N VAL A 193 6.84 20.89 17.49
CA VAL A 193 5.93 19.77 17.78
C VAL A 193 4.51 20.27 17.97
N THR A 194 4.29 21.36 18.72
CA THR A 194 2.98 21.98 18.87
C THR A 194 2.38 22.39 17.52
N LYS A 195 3.18 23.02 16.65
CA LYS A 195 2.71 23.36 15.30
C LYS A 195 2.36 22.10 14.50
N LEU A 196 3.19 21.05 14.56
CA LEU A 196 2.91 19.81 13.85
C LEU A 196 1.63 19.14 14.34
N PHE A 197 1.41 19.03 15.64
CA PHE A 197 0.18 18.42 16.17
C PHE A 197 -1.05 19.21 15.73
N LYS A 198 -0.99 20.54 15.75
CA LYS A 198 -2.03 21.40 15.20
C LYS A 198 -2.24 21.22 13.70
N ASP A 199 -1.16 21.06 12.92
CA ASP A 199 -1.24 20.89 11.46
C ASP A 199 -1.81 19.50 11.07
N TYR A 200 -1.64 18.46 11.90
CA TYR A 200 -2.31 17.16 11.72
C TYR A 200 -3.75 17.18 12.23
N ASP A 201 -4.08 18.08 13.16
CA ASP A 201 -5.38 18.27 13.80
C ASP A 201 -5.81 17.07 14.65
N GLN A 202 -6.16 15.97 13.99
CA GLN A 202 -6.56 14.72 14.64
C GLN A 202 -6.10 13.48 13.87
N ASP A 203 -6.29 12.32 14.48
CA ASP A 203 -6.09 11.01 13.85
C ASP A 203 -4.65 10.82 13.34
N PHE A 204 -3.69 11.00 14.24
CA PHE A 204 -2.28 10.75 13.97
C PHE A 204 -1.64 9.86 15.03
N ILE A 205 -0.49 9.30 14.68
CA ILE A 205 0.29 8.43 15.55
C ILE A 205 1.74 8.86 15.53
N VAL A 206 2.37 8.81 16.70
CA VAL A 206 3.83 8.96 16.86
C VAL A 206 4.40 7.62 17.25
N GLN A 207 5.35 7.12 16.46
CA GLN A 207 6.02 5.84 16.69
C GLN A 207 7.54 6.03 16.74
N ILE A 208 8.24 5.07 17.34
CA ILE A 208 9.70 5.03 17.28
C ILE A 208 10.17 5.00 15.82
N PHE A 209 11.32 5.61 15.56
CA PHE A 209 12.01 5.41 14.29
C PHE A 209 12.62 4.01 14.26
N LEU A 210 12.41 3.27 13.17
CA LEU A 210 13.01 1.96 12.98
C LEU A 210 14.37 2.11 12.28
N TYR A 211 15.38 1.49 12.86
CA TYR A 211 16.69 1.34 12.23
C TYR A 211 16.72 -0.01 11.52
N GLN A 212 17.11 -0.01 10.24
CA GLN A 212 17.18 -1.21 9.43
C GLN A 212 18.32 -2.11 9.94
N HIS A 213 18.09 -3.42 9.94
CA HIS A 213 19.14 -4.39 10.23
C HIS A 213 20.22 -4.39 9.13
N ASP A 214 21.49 -4.54 9.52
CA ASP A 214 22.65 -4.42 8.62
C ASP A 214 22.52 -5.28 7.35
N SER A 215 21.98 -6.50 7.44
CA SER A 215 21.77 -7.37 6.28
C SER A 215 20.85 -6.76 5.22
N PHE A 216 19.79 -6.05 5.62
CA PHE A 216 18.91 -5.36 4.68
C PHE A 216 19.46 -3.99 4.28
N SER A 217 20.25 -3.34 5.13
CA SER A 217 20.90 -2.06 4.81
C SER A 217 21.89 -2.20 3.66
N GLN A 218 22.48 -3.39 3.45
CA GLN A 218 23.32 -3.69 2.29
C GLN A 218 22.62 -3.47 0.94
N MET A 219 21.28 -3.55 0.89
CA MET A 219 20.52 -3.27 -0.34
C MET A 219 20.43 -1.77 -0.60
N HIS A 220 20.12 -0.99 0.44
CA HIS A 220 20.11 0.47 0.40
C HIS A 220 20.08 1.02 1.83
N GLU A 221 21.19 1.60 2.29
CA GLU A 221 21.42 1.95 3.70
C GLU A 221 20.47 3.05 4.21
N GLU A 222 20.18 4.03 3.36
CA GLU A 222 19.39 5.21 3.77
C GLU A 222 17.87 4.94 3.84
N SER A 223 17.42 3.76 3.44
CA SER A 223 16.00 3.42 3.33
C SER A 223 15.59 2.30 4.26
N LEU A 224 14.33 2.34 4.68
CA LEU A 224 13.68 1.17 5.26
C LEU A 224 13.28 0.20 4.14
N ASN A 225 14.17 -0.72 3.81
CA ASN A 225 13.91 -1.78 2.83
C ASN A 225 12.90 -2.79 3.42
N THR A 226 11.90 -3.21 2.63
CA THR A 226 10.83 -4.08 3.14
C THR A 226 10.59 -5.32 2.30
N ILE A 227 10.06 -6.36 2.92
CA ILE A 227 9.47 -7.51 2.24
C ILE A 227 7.98 -7.21 2.03
N ARG A 228 7.50 -7.44 0.81
CA ARG A 228 6.07 -7.50 0.50
C ARG A 228 5.69 -8.92 0.11
N LEU A 229 4.73 -9.45 0.85
CA LEU A 229 4.04 -10.69 0.52
C LEU A 229 2.62 -10.37 0.05
N ILE A 230 2.19 -10.99 -1.04
CA ILE A 230 0.78 -11.04 -1.43
C ILE A 230 0.29 -12.43 -1.08
N SER A 231 -0.80 -12.50 -0.32
CA SER A 231 -1.38 -13.78 0.11
C SER A 231 -2.86 -13.85 -0.21
N LEU A 232 -3.34 -15.06 -0.44
CA LEU A 232 -4.73 -15.41 -0.67
C LEU A 232 -5.20 -16.36 0.43
N ARG A 233 -6.24 -15.98 1.15
CA ARG A 233 -6.95 -16.90 2.06
C ARG A 233 -8.08 -17.58 1.30
N LEU A 234 -7.99 -18.88 1.11
CA LEU A 234 -8.99 -19.69 0.41
C LEU A 234 -9.17 -21.03 1.11
N ASN A 235 -10.42 -21.44 1.35
CA ASN A 235 -10.78 -22.72 1.99
C ASN A 235 -10.04 -22.97 3.32
N GLY A 236 -9.92 -21.94 4.15
CA GLY A 236 -9.22 -22.01 5.44
C GLY A 236 -7.69 -22.07 5.35
N LYS A 237 -7.10 -22.00 4.16
CA LYS A 237 -5.65 -22.03 3.94
C LYS A 237 -5.14 -20.66 3.46
N ILE A 238 -3.87 -20.39 3.75
CA ILE A 238 -3.16 -19.20 3.27
C ILE A 238 -2.20 -19.64 2.17
N HIS A 239 -2.35 -19.04 1.00
CA HIS A 239 -1.51 -19.26 -0.17
C HIS A 239 -0.68 -18.01 -0.42
N ILE A 240 0.64 -18.13 -0.50
CA ILE A 240 1.51 -17.00 -0.85
C ILE A 240 1.58 -16.90 -2.38
N LEU A 241 1.06 -15.81 -2.94
CA LEU A 241 0.98 -15.58 -4.37
C LEU A 241 2.21 -14.86 -4.94
N SER A 242 2.78 -13.95 -4.15
CA SER A 242 3.95 -13.18 -4.57
C SER A 242 4.82 -12.83 -3.37
N ARG A 243 6.12 -12.80 -3.61
CA ARG A 243 7.18 -12.50 -2.65
C ARG A 243 8.15 -11.55 -3.31
N VAL A 244 8.23 -10.33 -2.81
CA VAL A 244 9.17 -9.34 -3.33
C VAL A 244 9.83 -8.56 -2.22
N VAL A 245 11.07 -8.19 -2.42
CA VAL A 245 11.77 -7.19 -1.62
C VAL A 245 11.70 -5.86 -2.34
N ARG A 246 11.39 -4.82 -1.58
CA ARG A 246 11.26 -3.45 -2.03
C ARG A 246 12.39 -2.66 -1.40
N MET A 247 13.21 -2.10 -2.27
CA MET A 247 14.43 -1.40 -1.93
C MET A 247 14.26 0.08 -2.23
N GLY A 248 14.92 0.90 -1.41
CA GLY A 248 15.10 2.31 -1.69
C GLY A 248 15.76 2.58 -3.05
N ASN A 249 15.68 3.83 -3.49
CA ASN A 249 16.42 4.33 -4.63
C ASN A 249 16.72 5.83 -4.44
N ASN A 250 17.87 6.29 -4.90
CA ASN A 250 18.28 7.70 -4.94
C ASN A 250 18.07 8.48 -3.61
N GLY A 251 18.46 7.90 -2.48
CA GLY A 251 18.42 8.58 -1.17
C GLY A 251 17.01 8.85 -0.61
N SER A 252 15.99 8.17 -1.14
CA SER A 252 14.65 8.22 -0.55
C SER A 252 14.61 7.45 0.77
N TYR A 253 14.15 8.07 1.86
CA TYR A 253 13.96 7.37 3.14
C TYR A 253 12.87 6.27 3.12
N THR A 254 12.09 6.15 2.03
CA THR A 254 11.01 5.15 1.91
C THR A 254 11.11 4.35 0.63
N ASP A 255 10.80 3.06 0.71
CA ASP A 255 10.75 2.10 -0.40
C ASP A 255 9.46 2.23 -1.27
N ASN A 256 8.80 3.38 -1.29
CA ASN A 256 7.52 3.55 -1.96
C ASN A 256 7.66 3.50 -3.49
N ALA A 257 6.71 2.86 -4.18
CA ALA A 257 6.75 2.74 -5.66
C ALA A 257 6.79 4.12 -6.35
N LYS A 258 6.15 5.14 -5.74
CA LYS A 258 6.16 6.52 -6.23
C LYS A 258 7.48 7.26 -5.99
N SER A 259 8.39 6.73 -5.17
CA SER A 259 9.73 7.29 -4.95
C SER A 259 10.81 6.57 -5.76
N GLY A 260 10.43 5.78 -6.77
CA GLY A 260 11.38 5.08 -7.65
C GLY A 260 11.98 3.81 -7.04
N SER A 261 11.31 3.21 -6.05
CA SER A 261 11.77 1.98 -5.39
C SER A 261 12.06 0.88 -6.39
N ILE A 262 13.11 0.10 -6.12
CA ILE A 262 13.44 -1.11 -6.88
C ILE A 262 12.75 -2.30 -6.23
N THR A 263 12.25 -3.25 -7.02
CA THR A 263 11.61 -4.46 -6.50
C THR A 263 12.21 -5.70 -7.12
N CYS A 264 12.57 -6.67 -6.27
CA CYS A 264 13.14 -7.94 -6.69
C CYS A 264 12.32 -9.08 -6.08
N GLY A 265 11.94 -10.07 -6.91
CA GLY A 265 11.30 -11.29 -6.41
C GLY A 265 12.28 -12.18 -5.66
N PHE A 266 11.76 -13.05 -4.79
CA PHE A 266 12.57 -14.10 -4.17
C PHE A 266 11.80 -15.41 -4.04
N ASP A 267 12.56 -16.52 -4.00
CA ASP A 267 12.00 -17.87 -3.89
C ASP A 267 11.63 -18.24 -2.43
N GLU A 268 11.13 -19.46 -2.22
CA GLU A 268 10.72 -19.92 -0.87
C GLU A 268 11.90 -20.12 0.10
N LYS A 269 13.12 -20.16 -0.41
CA LYS A 269 14.35 -20.25 0.39
C LYS A 269 14.98 -18.86 0.64
N GLY A 270 14.37 -17.79 0.13
CA GLY A 270 14.86 -16.42 0.30
C GLY A 270 15.86 -15.97 -0.76
N TYR A 271 16.11 -16.74 -1.82
CA TYR A 271 17.04 -16.32 -2.87
C TYR A 271 16.40 -15.32 -3.81
N LEU A 272 17.06 -14.18 -3.99
CA LEU A 272 16.66 -13.14 -4.94
C LEU A 272 16.71 -13.65 -6.38
N ASN A 273 15.71 -13.22 -7.16
CA ASN A 273 15.65 -13.46 -8.59
C ASN A 273 16.86 -12.82 -9.31
N PRO A 274 17.20 -13.27 -10.54
CA PRO A 274 18.31 -12.73 -11.32
C PRO A 274 18.13 -11.27 -11.78
N TYR A 275 16.95 -10.69 -11.57
CA TYR A 275 16.63 -9.34 -11.98
C TYR A 275 15.68 -8.63 -11.00
N ALA A 276 15.79 -7.30 -10.97
CA ALA A 276 14.91 -6.41 -10.24
C ALA A 276 14.35 -5.34 -11.19
N VAL A 277 13.23 -4.73 -10.83
CA VAL A 277 12.54 -3.74 -11.67
C VAL A 277 12.31 -2.45 -10.89
N ASN A 278 12.57 -1.30 -11.51
CA ASN A 278 12.21 0.01 -10.97
C ASN A 278 10.77 0.37 -11.36
N HIS A 279 9.95 0.75 -10.38
CA HIS A 279 8.53 1.09 -10.58
C HIS A 279 8.27 2.41 -11.33
N TRP A 280 9.29 3.23 -11.57
CA TRP A 280 9.14 4.51 -12.29
C TRP A 280 9.17 4.36 -13.81
N ASN A 281 10.19 3.69 -14.34
CA ASN A 281 10.44 3.53 -15.77
C ASN A 281 10.47 2.06 -16.23
N TYR A 282 10.19 1.10 -15.33
CA TYR A 282 10.28 -0.34 -15.59
C TYR A 282 11.67 -0.79 -16.04
N GLU A 283 12.70 -0.05 -15.66
CA GLU A 283 14.09 -0.43 -15.93
C GLU A 283 14.44 -1.71 -15.18
N ILE A 284 15.15 -2.60 -15.89
CA ILE A 284 15.54 -3.92 -15.41
C ILE A 284 16.99 -3.87 -14.95
N TYR A 285 17.21 -4.15 -13.67
CA TYR A 285 18.52 -4.31 -13.06
C TYR A 285 18.87 -5.78 -13.04
N LYS A 286 20.02 -6.16 -13.61
CA LYS A 286 20.49 -7.55 -13.59
C LYS A 286 21.40 -7.77 -12.39
N LYS A 287 21.26 -8.95 -11.79
CA LYS A 287 22.11 -9.44 -10.71
C LYS A 287 23.54 -9.62 -11.24
N LEU A 288 24.51 -8.89 -10.66
CA LEU A 288 25.93 -8.96 -11.06
C LEU A 288 26.71 -10.07 -10.34
N TYR A 289 26.27 -10.47 -9.14
CA TYR A 289 26.90 -11.51 -8.30
C TYR A 289 25.82 -12.26 -7.52
N ASP A 290 26.11 -13.49 -7.09
CA ASP A 290 25.23 -14.25 -6.20
C ASP A 290 25.13 -13.62 -4.81
N CYS A 291 24.16 -12.71 -4.66
CA CYS A 291 23.84 -12.10 -3.38
C CYS A 291 22.90 -12.96 -2.53
N PHE A 292 23.13 -12.83 -1.22
CA PHE A 292 22.47 -13.35 -0.01
C PHE A 292 21.06 -13.97 -0.13
N ALA A 293 20.85 -15.04 0.66
CA ALA A 293 19.51 -15.46 1.07
C ALA A 293 18.95 -14.47 2.10
N ILE A 294 17.68 -14.12 1.96
CA ILE A 294 16.93 -13.19 2.80
C ILE A 294 16.37 -13.88 4.04
#